data_AF-A0A1W1W2L0-F1
#
_entry.id   AF-A0A1W1W2L0-F1
#
_cell.length_a   1.000
_cell.length_b   1.000
_cell.length_c   1.000
_cell.angle_alpha   90.00
_cell.angle_beta   90.00
_cell.angle_gamma   90.00
#
_symmetry.space_group_name_H-M   'P 1'
#
loop_
_entity.id
_entity.type
_entity.pdbx_description
1 polymer ?
#
loop_
_entity_poly.entity_id
_entity_poly.type
_entity_poly.pdbx_seq_one_letter_code
_entity_poly.pdbx_strand_id
1 'polypeptide(L)'
;MLAMGVVGACTRETEPGPELGLEYYPVQVGAYRVYAVVDSIYQNNRGTATRFQFRERVDETFIDAAGDSVYRVVRSRRTLPTDAWRDDSVLIIKATPNTLLLTRSNRRTVELVFPVRAGRRWNANAYNSGDTITAEKRAYDRVGEPFELTASTQPSRYAQTVTTADTTAYDLFNLNIQRQVYAREVGPIHRWRRRYVYGCPPGSPADCSLVPGYRLAGNSRVETLIESGKL
;
A
#
# COMPACT_ATOMS: atom_id res chain seq x y z
N MET A 1 6.89 44.21 58.36
CA MET A 1 6.76 44.22 56.89
C MET A 1 7.22 42.85 56.40
N LEU A 2 6.30 41.91 56.19
CA LEU A 2 6.61 40.52 55.82
C LEU A 2 6.77 40.46 54.29
N ALA A 3 7.95 40.12 53.79
CA ALA A 3 8.20 39.90 52.37
C ALA A 3 7.84 38.46 52.01
N MET A 4 6.80 38.29 51.20
CA MET A 4 6.30 36.99 50.73
C MET A 4 6.98 36.66 49.40
N GLY A 5 7.86 35.65 49.40
CA GLY A 5 8.57 35.17 48.22
C GLY A 5 7.67 34.28 47.35
N VAL A 6 7.54 34.64 46.07
CA VAL A 6 6.81 33.84 45.07
C VAL A 6 7.75 32.79 44.51
N VAL A 7 7.47 31.52 44.77
CA VAL A 7 8.19 30.38 44.19
C VAL A 7 7.56 30.08 42.84
N GLY A 8 8.26 30.40 41.75
CA GLY A 8 7.84 30.06 40.40
C GLY A 8 7.96 28.55 40.16
N ALA A 9 6.83 27.87 39.99
CA ALA A 9 6.78 26.48 39.56
C ALA A 9 7.11 26.41 38.06
N CYS A 10 8.27 25.83 37.71
CA CYS A 10 8.59 25.47 36.33
C CYS A 10 7.67 24.32 35.89
N THR A 11 6.68 24.61 35.05
CA THR A 11 5.99 23.60 34.25
C THR A 11 6.97 23.04 33.22
N ARG A 12 7.35 21.76 33.35
CA ARG A 12 8.02 21.04 32.28
C ARG A 12 7.00 20.86 31.15
N GLU A 13 7.12 21.69 30.12
CA GLU A 13 6.51 21.42 28.83
C GLU A 13 7.24 20.21 28.24
N THR A 14 6.58 19.07 28.27
CA THR A 14 7.05 17.88 27.54
C THR A 14 6.66 18.10 26.09
N GLU A 15 7.63 18.46 25.26
CA GLU A 15 7.43 18.49 23.81
C GLU A 15 6.92 17.12 23.34
N PRO A 16 5.79 17.07 22.61
CA PRO A 16 5.31 15.81 22.06
C PRO A 16 6.39 15.23 21.14
N GLY A 17 6.66 13.92 21.29
CA GLY A 17 7.61 13.22 20.43
C GLY A 17 7.24 13.32 18.94
N PRO A 18 8.20 13.05 18.04
CA PRO A 18 7.95 13.17 16.60
C PRO A 18 6.79 12.27 16.16
N GLU A 19 5.85 12.82 15.37
CA GLU A 19 4.77 12.04 14.78
C GLU A 19 5.35 10.91 13.90
N LEU A 20 5.01 9.67 14.24
CA LEU A 20 5.53 8.48 13.54
C LEU A 20 4.77 8.21 12.23
N GLY A 21 3.50 8.61 12.13
CA GLY A 21 2.64 8.29 10.99
C GLY A 21 2.05 6.88 11.05
N LEU A 22 1.95 6.28 12.24
CA LEU A 22 1.30 4.96 12.45
C LEU A 22 -0.18 4.97 12.03
N GLU A 23 -0.81 6.14 12.12
CA GLU A 23 -2.19 6.38 11.73
C GLU A 23 -2.44 6.28 10.22
N TYR A 24 -1.39 6.21 9.38
CA TYR A 24 -1.55 5.88 7.95
C TYR A 24 -1.83 4.39 7.70
N TYR A 25 -1.80 3.55 8.74
CA TYR A 25 -2.26 2.17 8.65
C TYR A 25 -2.88 1.71 9.99
N PRO A 26 -4.08 2.18 10.32
CA PRO A 26 -4.76 1.72 11.52
C PRO A 26 -5.19 0.27 11.33
N VAL A 27 -4.90 -0.58 12.32
CA VAL A 27 -5.31 -1.98 12.34
C VAL A 27 -6.04 -2.23 13.64
N GLN A 28 -7.29 -2.67 13.53
CA GLN A 28 -8.12 -3.03 14.67
C GLN A 28 -8.98 -4.22 14.29
N VAL A 29 -9.13 -5.18 15.20
CA VAL A 29 -10.05 -6.32 15.01
C VAL A 29 -11.47 -5.81 14.71
N GLY A 30 -12.12 -6.43 13.73
CA GLY A 30 -13.45 -6.04 13.23
C GLY A 30 -13.43 -4.96 12.15
N ALA A 31 -12.31 -4.23 11.97
CA ALA A 31 -12.19 -3.26 10.90
C ALA A 31 -12.18 -3.95 9.53
N TYR A 32 -12.79 -3.32 8.53
CA TYR A 32 -12.80 -3.81 7.16
C TYR A 32 -12.63 -2.70 6.13
N ARG A 33 -12.14 -3.09 4.95
CA ARG A 33 -12.00 -2.24 3.77
C ARG A 33 -12.50 -3.00 2.54
N VAL A 34 -13.33 -2.38 1.73
CA VAL A 34 -13.81 -2.90 0.45
C VAL A 34 -13.21 -2.10 -0.69
N TYR A 35 -12.66 -2.80 -1.67
CA TYR A 35 -12.05 -2.21 -2.86
C TYR A 35 -12.81 -2.60 -4.12
N ALA A 36 -13.05 -1.63 -4.98
CA ALA A 36 -13.30 -1.89 -6.40
C ALA A 36 -11.98 -2.24 -7.08
N VAL A 37 -11.94 -3.38 -7.77
CA VAL A 37 -10.73 -3.92 -8.39
C VAL A 37 -10.89 -3.99 -9.89
N VAL A 38 -9.90 -3.48 -10.61
CA VAL A 38 -9.72 -3.68 -12.04
C VAL A 38 -8.41 -4.43 -12.25
N ASP A 39 -8.50 -5.68 -12.68
CA ASP A 39 -7.35 -6.55 -12.97
C ASP A 39 -7.27 -6.75 -14.48
N SER A 40 -6.14 -6.37 -15.09
CA SER A 40 -5.97 -6.42 -16.54
C SER A 40 -4.81 -7.33 -16.91
N ILE A 41 -4.99 -8.13 -17.95
CA ILE A 41 -3.93 -8.94 -18.58
C ILE A 41 -3.70 -8.37 -19.99
N TYR A 42 -2.44 -8.24 -20.38
CA TYR A 42 -2.01 -7.72 -21.67
C TYR A 42 -1.26 -8.80 -22.46
N GLN A 43 -1.59 -8.93 -23.74
CA GLN A 43 -0.86 -9.73 -24.72
C GLN A 43 -0.92 -9.01 -26.07
N ASN A 44 0.21 -8.84 -26.73
CA ASN A 44 0.31 -8.19 -28.04
C ASN A 44 -0.45 -6.85 -28.12
N ASN A 45 -0.22 -6.00 -27.11
CA ASN A 45 -0.84 -4.71 -26.88
C ASN A 45 -2.38 -4.71 -26.76
N ARG A 46 -3.01 -5.89 -26.67
CA ARG A 46 -4.43 -6.06 -26.36
C ARG A 46 -4.58 -6.35 -24.87
N GLY A 47 -5.43 -5.57 -24.20
CA GLY A 47 -5.71 -5.70 -22.78
C GLY A 47 -7.12 -6.24 -22.53
N THR A 48 -7.24 -7.24 -21.66
CA THR A 48 -8.53 -7.74 -21.16
C THR A 48 -8.63 -7.42 -19.68
N ALA A 49 -9.68 -6.69 -19.29
CA ALA A 49 -9.92 -6.27 -17.91
C ALA A 49 -11.04 -7.06 -17.27
N THR A 50 -10.80 -7.58 -16.07
CA THR A 50 -11.80 -8.19 -15.19
C THR A 50 -12.07 -7.24 -14.02
N ARG A 51 -13.35 -7.06 -13.67
CA ARG A 51 -13.79 -6.23 -12.55
C ARG A 51 -14.42 -7.09 -11.48
N PHE A 52 -14.13 -6.79 -10.23
CA PHE A 52 -14.68 -7.46 -9.05
C PHE A 52 -14.42 -6.61 -7.81
N GLN A 53 -14.83 -7.08 -6.64
CA GLN A 53 -14.53 -6.42 -5.38
C GLN A 53 -13.74 -7.34 -4.45
N PHE A 54 -12.82 -6.74 -3.69
CA PHE A 54 -12.20 -7.37 -2.54
C PHE A 54 -12.74 -6.77 -1.26
N ARG A 55 -12.86 -7.59 -0.21
CA ARG A 55 -13.04 -7.14 1.17
C ARG A 55 -11.91 -7.69 2.01
N GLU A 56 -11.17 -6.82 2.66
CA GLU A 56 -10.15 -7.15 3.65
C GLU A 56 -10.72 -6.87 5.03
N ARG A 57 -10.90 -7.92 5.85
CA ARG A 57 -11.43 -7.82 7.22
C ARG A 57 -10.39 -8.30 8.22
N VAL A 58 -10.10 -7.49 9.24
CA VAL A 58 -9.27 -7.91 10.37
C VAL A 58 -10.07 -8.87 11.23
N ASP A 59 -9.67 -10.14 11.23
CA ASP A 59 -10.43 -11.23 11.86
C ASP A 59 -10.00 -11.42 13.30
N GLU A 60 -8.69 -11.45 13.56
CA GLU A 60 -8.13 -11.67 14.89
C GLU A 60 -6.76 -11.01 15.03
N THR A 61 -6.30 -10.93 16.28
CA THR A 61 -4.96 -10.47 16.65
C THR A 61 -4.31 -11.49 17.57
N PHE A 62 -2.99 -11.64 17.45
CA PHE A 62 -2.17 -12.47 18.33
C PHE A 62 -0.81 -11.78 18.56
N ILE A 63 -0.09 -12.25 19.58
CA ILE A 63 1.25 -11.76 19.90
C ILE A 63 2.27 -12.75 19.35
N ASP A 64 3.29 -12.25 18.64
CA ASP A 64 4.36 -13.11 18.15
C ASP A 64 5.48 -13.33 19.19
N ALA A 65 6.48 -14.12 18.82
CA ALA A 65 7.60 -14.43 19.71
C ALA A 65 8.45 -13.21 20.12
N ALA A 66 8.33 -12.08 19.41
CA ALA A 66 9.02 -10.83 19.74
C ALA A 66 8.17 -9.90 20.62
N GLY A 67 6.93 -10.30 20.97
CA GLY A 67 6.01 -9.48 21.74
C GLY A 67 5.22 -8.47 20.91
N ASP A 68 5.31 -8.54 19.57
CA ASP A 68 4.62 -7.60 18.68
C ASP A 68 3.20 -8.08 18.37
N SER A 69 2.28 -7.13 18.19
CA SER A 69 0.92 -7.42 17.73
C SER A 69 0.91 -7.78 16.24
N VAL A 70 0.29 -8.91 15.94
CA VAL A 70 0.12 -9.44 14.59
C VAL A 70 -1.36 -9.68 14.33
N TYR A 71 -1.82 -9.21 13.18
CA TYR A 71 -3.23 -9.23 12.79
C TYR A 71 -3.43 -10.17 11.62
N ARG A 72 -4.41 -11.07 11.75
CA ARG A 72 -4.86 -11.91 10.63
C ARG A 72 -5.99 -11.20 9.90
N VAL A 73 -5.80 -10.98 8.62
CA VAL A 73 -6.79 -10.35 7.73
C VAL A 73 -7.30 -11.38 6.74
N VAL A 74 -8.61 -11.61 6.75
CA VAL A 74 -9.28 -12.43 5.75
C VAL A 74 -9.64 -11.54 4.58
N ARG A 75 -9.10 -11.85 3.39
CA ARG A 75 -9.53 -11.24 2.14
C ARG A 75 -10.56 -12.14 1.47
N SER A 76 -11.74 -11.60 1.23
CA SER A 76 -12.80 -12.22 0.46
C SER A 76 -12.99 -11.48 -0.88
N ARG A 77 -13.60 -12.15 -1.85
CA ARG A 77 -13.88 -11.64 -3.21
C ARG A 77 -15.36 -11.85 -3.55
N ARG A 78 -15.91 -10.93 -4.36
CA ARG A 78 -17.20 -11.09 -5.05
C ARG A 78 -17.16 -10.41 -6.42
N THR A 79 -17.95 -10.89 -7.39
CA THR A 79 -17.96 -10.32 -8.75
C THR A 79 -18.88 -9.10 -8.81
N LEU A 80 -20.12 -9.25 -8.37
CA LEU A 80 -21.11 -8.18 -8.31
C LEU A 80 -21.33 -7.70 -6.86
N PRO A 81 -21.78 -6.45 -6.64
CA PRO A 81 -22.10 -5.95 -5.29
C PRO A 81 -23.19 -6.73 -4.56
N THR A 82 -24.06 -7.44 -5.30
CA THR A 82 -25.15 -8.27 -4.78
C THR A 82 -24.71 -9.69 -4.43
N ASP A 83 -23.54 -10.12 -4.91
CA ASP A 83 -23.04 -11.47 -4.67
C ASP A 83 -22.57 -11.64 -3.22
N ALA A 84 -22.71 -12.86 -2.72
CA ALA A 84 -22.12 -13.25 -1.43
C ALA A 84 -20.59 -13.21 -1.48
N TRP A 85 -19.97 -12.77 -0.38
CA TRP A 85 -18.52 -12.80 -0.22
C TRP A 85 -18.01 -14.26 -0.15
N ARG A 86 -16.93 -14.54 -0.87
CA ARG A 86 -16.21 -15.82 -0.82
C ARG A 86 -14.77 -15.59 -0.43
N ASP A 87 -14.22 -16.38 0.48
CA ASP A 87 -12.82 -16.22 0.90
C ASP A 87 -11.86 -16.47 -0.27
N ASP A 88 -10.85 -15.60 -0.38
CA ASP A 88 -9.86 -15.58 -1.46
C ASP A 88 -8.46 -15.85 -0.91
N SER A 89 -8.07 -15.17 0.17
CA SER A 89 -6.75 -15.38 0.78
C SER A 89 -6.68 -14.84 2.20
N VAL A 90 -5.69 -15.30 2.96
CA VAL A 90 -5.32 -14.72 4.25
C VAL A 90 -4.09 -13.83 4.08
N LEU A 91 -4.11 -12.66 4.71
CA LEU A 91 -2.98 -11.75 4.85
C LEU A 91 -2.61 -11.67 6.34
N ILE A 92 -1.32 -11.54 6.63
CA ILE A 92 -0.83 -11.31 7.99
C ILE A 92 -0.16 -9.94 8.04
N ILE A 93 -0.57 -9.11 8.99
CA ILE A 93 -0.06 -7.75 9.15
C ILE A 93 0.64 -7.68 10.50
N LYS A 94 1.92 -7.32 10.49
CA LYS A 94 2.68 -7.02 11.71
C LYS A 94 3.01 -5.54 11.71
N ALA A 95 2.47 -4.81 12.67
CA ALA A 95 2.71 -3.39 12.85
C ALA A 95 3.62 -3.19 14.06
N THR A 96 4.77 -2.56 13.85
CA THR A 96 5.72 -2.19 14.90
C THR A 96 5.94 -0.68 14.89
N PRO A 97 6.59 -0.09 15.92
CA PRO A 97 6.94 1.33 15.89
C PRO A 97 7.83 1.76 14.71
N ASN A 98 8.49 0.80 14.04
CA ASN A 98 9.48 1.07 12.98
C ASN A 98 9.01 0.66 11.58
N THR A 99 8.11 -0.33 11.47
CA THR A 99 7.72 -0.90 10.17
C THR A 99 6.30 -1.44 10.17
N LEU A 100 5.66 -1.41 9.00
CA LEU A 100 4.50 -2.21 8.68
C LEU A 100 4.90 -3.35 7.74
N LEU A 101 4.74 -4.59 8.21
CA LEU A 101 5.02 -5.79 7.42
C LEU A 101 3.72 -6.44 6.98
N LEU A 102 3.64 -6.80 5.70
CA LEU A 102 2.55 -7.58 5.13
C LEU A 102 3.09 -8.93 4.68
N THR A 103 2.44 -10.01 5.09
CA THR A 103 2.73 -11.35 4.56
C THR A 103 1.52 -11.85 3.77
N ARG A 104 1.74 -12.21 2.51
CA ARG A 104 0.74 -12.81 1.63
C ARG A 104 1.37 -14.00 0.90
N SER A 105 0.69 -15.15 0.91
CA SER A 105 1.15 -16.35 0.18
C SER A 105 2.61 -16.70 0.50
N ASN A 106 2.97 -16.70 1.79
CA ASN A 106 4.32 -16.93 2.30
C ASN A 106 5.40 -15.94 1.81
N ARG A 107 5.00 -14.77 1.29
CA ARG A 107 5.91 -13.69 0.93
C ARG A 107 5.69 -12.49 1.84
N ARG A 108 6.73 -12.13 2.61
CA ARG A 108 6.73 -10.98 3.50
C ARG A 108 7.32 -9.74 2.81
N THR A 109 6.65 -8.62 2.89
CA THR A 109 7.07 -7.33 2.31
C THR A 109 7.00 -6.21 3.35
N VAL A 110 7.89 -5.23 3.22
CA VAL A 110 7.89 -4.00 4.02
C VAL A 110 7.02 -2.97 3.29
N GLU A 111 5.81 -2.74 3.80
CA GLU A 111 4.83 -1.85 3.19
C GLU A 111 5.03 -0.38 3.59
N LEU A 112 5.41 -0.14 4.86
CA LEU A 112 5.72 1.18 5.42
C LEU A 112 6.94 1.08 6.35
N VAL A 113 7.69 2.18 6.46
CA VAL A 113 8.74 2.40 7.46
C VAL A 113 8.44 3.68 8.24
N PHE A 114 8.66 3.68 9.54
CA PHE A 114 8.32 4.78 10.43
C PHE A 114 9.60 5.42 11.03
N PRO A 115 9.61 6.73 11.32
CA PRO A 115 8.57 7.71 10.99
C PRO A 115 8.39 7.92 9.47
N VAL A 116 7.16 8.25 9.06
CA VAL A 116 6.83 8.65 7.68
C VAL A 116 7.51 9.98 7.39
N ARG A 117 8.39 10.00 6.37
CA ARG A 117 9.15 11.20 5.97
C ARG A 117 9.34 11.22 4.46
N ALA A 118 9.11 12.37 3.83
CA ALA A 118 9.29 12.53 2.39
C ALA A 118 10.71 12.12 1.95
N GLY A 119 10.81 11.43 0.82
CA GLY A 119 12.10 10.99 0.28
C GLY A 119 12.77 9.83 1.02
N ARG A 120 12.25 9.36 2.16
CA ARG A 120 12.79 8.17 2.84
C ARG A 120 12.56 6.94 1.97
N ARG A 121 13.62 6.16 1.80
CA ARG A 121 13.68 4.96 0.96
C ARG A 121 13.87 3.70 1.80
N TRP A 122 13.42 2.56 1.29
CA TRP A 122 13.63 1.26 1.91
C TRP A 122 13.55 0.12 0.90
N ASN A 123 14.06 -1.02 1.33
CA ASN A 123 13.94 -2.28 0.62
C ASN A 123 12.63 -2.98 0.99
N ALA A 124 11.67 -2.95 0.08
CA ALA A 124 10.38 -3.63 0.24
C ALA A 124 10.50 -5.15 0.37
N ASN A 125 11.60 -5.74 -0.10
CA ASN A 125 11.85 -7.17 -0.10
C ASN A 125 12.81 -7.63 0.99
N ALA A 126 13.15 -6.79 1.98
CA ALA A 126 14.12 -7.09 3.05
C ALA A 126 13.85 -8.39 3.85
N TYR A 127 12.70 -9.03 3.65
CA TYR A 127 12.31 -10.29 4.30
C TYR A 127 11.84 -11.36 3.30
N ASN A 128 12.26 -11.29 2.03
CA ASN A 128 11.95 -12.31 1.03
C ASN A 128 13.08 -12.48 0.02
N SER A 129 12.93 -13.46 -0.89
CA SER A 129 13.96 -13.80 -1.90
C SER A 129 14.26 -12.71 -2.93
N GLY A 130 13.49 -11.61 -2.94
CA GLY A 130 13.78 -10.43 -3.75
C GLY A 130 14.73 -9.44 -3.07
N ASP A 131 15.26 -9.76 -1.90
CA ASP A 131 16.28 -8.96 -1.22
C ASP A 131 17.61 -9.00 -2.01
N THR A 132 18.10 -7.82 -2.39
CA THR A 132 19.38 -7.65 -3.08
C THR A 132 19.99 -6.32 -2.64
N ILE A 133 21.30 -6.15 -2.83
CA ILE A 133 22.02 -4.91 -2.48
C ILE A 133 21.45 -3.65 -3.17
N THR A 134 20.72 -3.81 -4.28
CA THR A 134 20.09 -2.72 -5.03
C THR A 134 18.57 -2.62 -4.86
N ALA A 135 17.97 -3.40 -3.94
CA ALA A 135 16.52 -3.49 -3.77
C ALA A 135 15.90 -2.32 -2.97
N GLU A 136 16.68 -1.31 -2.56
CA GLU A 136 16.19 -0.08 -1.92
C GLU A 136 15.48 0.87 -2.90
N LYS A 137 14.35 0.38 -3.40
CA LYS A 137 13.63 0.99 -4.52
C LYS A 137 12.33 1.64 -4.08
N ARG A 138 11.77 1.32 -2.91
CA ARG A 138 10.53 1.96 -2.45
C ARG A 138 10.84 3.26 -1.71
N ALA A 139 10.03 4.28 -1.95
CA ALA A 139 10.17 5.56 -1.29
C ALA A 139 8.81 6.14 -0.89
N TYR A 140 8.83 7.05 0.08
CA TYR A 140 7.72 7.95 0.33
C TYR A 140 7.73 9.11 -0.67
N ASP A 141 6.54 9.40 -1.17
CA ASP A 141 6.19 10.49 -2.08
C ASP A 141 4.93 11.17 -1.55
N ARG A 142 4.75 12.46 -1.85
CA ARG A 142 3.55 13.26 -1.49
C ARG A 142 3.08 13.07 -0.04
N VAL A 143 3.98 13.26 0.92
CA VAL A 143 3.69 13.10 2.35
C VAL A 143 2.93 14.32 2.86
N GLY A 144 1.78 14.09 3.52
CA GLY A 144 0.95 15.17 4.09
C GLY A 144 0.13 15.92 3.03
N GLU A 145 0.14 15.46 1.78
CA GLU A 145 -0.61 16.10 0.69
C GLU A 145 -2.04 15.52 0.60
N PRO A 146 -3.03 16.32 0.16
CA PRO A 146 -4.37 15.83 -0.09
C PRO A 146 -4.43 14.92 -1.31
N PHE A 147 -5.38 14.00 -1.32
CA PHE A 147 -5.65 13.10 -2.44
C PHE A 147 -7.14 12.95 -2.68
N GLU A 148 -7.53 12.98 -3.95
CA GLU A 148 -8.93 12.86 -4.37
C GLU A 148 -9.15 11.54 -5.11
N LEU A 149 -10.13 10.76 -4.64
CA LEU A 149 -10.60 9.57 -5.31
C LEU A 149 -11.81 9.89 -6.17
N THR A 150 -11.64 9.74 -7.48
CA THR A 150 -12.68 9.96 -8.49
C THR A 150 -13.45 8.69 -8.88
N ALA A 151 -13.03 7.51 -8.40
CA ALA A 151 -13.54 6.21 -8.87
C ALA A 151 -14.53 5.52 -7.91
N SER A 152 -14.80 6.07 -6.73
CA SER A 152 -15.92 5.64 -5.88
C SER A 152 -17.23 6.27 -6.39
N THR A 153 -18.36 5.66 -6.11
CA THR A 153 -19.72 6.18 -6.40
C THR A 153 -19.98 7.58 -5.83
N GLN A 154 -19.08 8.08 -4.99
CA GLN A 154 -19.06 9.45 -4.48
C GLN A 154 -17.60 9.91 -4.40
N PRO A 155 -17.23 11.09 -4.93
CA PRO A 155 -15.88 11.61 -4.79
C PRO A 155 -15.49 11.69 -3.31
N SER A 156 -14.32 11.14 -2.96
CA SER A 156 -13.80 11.21 -1.59
C SER A 156 -12.49 11.98 -1.58
N ARG A 157 -12.44 13.06 -0.81
CA ARG A 157 -11.22 13.85 -0.59
C ARG A 157 -10.61 13.47 0.76
N TYR A 158 -9.36 13.07 0.74
CA TYR A 158 -8.56 12.78 1.93
C TYR A 158 -7.56 13.92 2.12
N ALA A 159 -7.64 14.62 3.24
CA ALA A 159 -6.86 15.84 3.46
C ALA A 159 -5.37 15.56 3.72
N GLN A 160 -5.06 14.41 4.34
CA GLN A 160 -3.70 14.02 4.72
C GLN A 160 -3.44 12.61 4.23
N THR A 161 -2.53 12.48 3.27
CA THR A 161 -2.15 11.20 2.69
C THR A 161 -0.64 11.01 2.64
N VAL A 162 -0.23 9.77 2.44
CA VAL A 162 1.13 9.42 2.04
C VAL A 162 1.09 8.47 0.85
N THR A 163 1.96 8.70 -0.11
CA THR A 163 2.17 7.78 -1.24
C THR A 163 3.45 6.98 -1.02
N THR A 164 3.41 5.68 -1.26
CA THR A 164 4.61 4.86 -1.46
C THR A 164 4.73 4.52 -2.93
N ALA A 165 5.93 4.60 -3.48
CA ALA A 165 6.18 4.29 -4.89
C ALA A 165 7.57 3.67 -5.11
N ASP A 166 7.66 2.78 -6.10
CA ASP A 166 8.94 2.28 -6.56
C ASP A 166 9.64 3.31 -7.46
N THR A 167 10.86 3.70 -7.09
CA THR A 167 11.70 4.73 -7.71
C THR A 167 12.51 4.24 -8.92
N THR A 168 12.75 2.93 -9.02
CA THR A 168 13.47 2.33 -10.16
C THR A 168 12.75 1.06 -10.59
N ALA A 169 11.75 1.28 -11.43
CA ALA A 169 10.73 0.29 -11.75
C ALA A 169 10.74 -0.13 -13.22
N TYR A 170 11.71 0.27 -14.04
CA TYR A 170 11.73 -0.08 -15.45
C TYR A 170 13.12 -0.14 -16.06
N ASP A 171 13.26 -0.96 -17.10
CA ASP A 171 14.31 -0.89 -18.11
C ASP A 171 13.65 -0.73 -19.51
N LEU A 172 14.42 -0.85 -20.59
CA LEU A 172 13.90 -0.73 -21.96
C LEU A 172 12.83 -1.80 -22.29
N PHE A 173 12.91 -2.98 -21.69
CA PHE A 173 12.09 -4.15 -21.98
C PHE A 173 11.06 -4.44 -20.89
N ASN A 174 11.22 -3.92 -19.68
CA ASN A 174 10.39 -4.29 -18.54
C ASN A 174 9.92 -3.06 -17.78
N LEU A 175 8.64 -3.03 -17.42
CA LEU A 175 8.09 -2.16 -16.38
C LEU A 175 7.60 -3.04 -15.24
N ASN A 176 7.94 -2.70 -14.01
CA ASN A 176 7.46 -3.29 -12.78
C ASN A 176 7.34 -2.21 -11.71
N ILE A 177 6.22 -1.49 -11.71
CA ILE A 177 5.96 -0.38 -10.79
C ILE A 177 4.82 -0.74 -9.84
N GLN A 178 5.00 -0.40 -8.57
CA GLN A 178 3.95 -0.40 -7.56
C GLN A 178 3.87 0.99 -6.93
N ARG A 179 2.64 1.47 -6.74
CA ARG A 179 2.37 2.65 -5.93
C ARG A 179 1.09 2.47 -5.12
N GLN A 180 1.11 2.98 -3.90
CA GLN A 180 0.03 2.86 -2.95
C GLN A 180 -0.16 4.17 -2.20
N VAL A 181 -1.41 4.60 -2.05
CA VAL A 181 -1.80 5.80 -1.32
C VAL A 181 -2.49 5.37 -0.04
N TYR A 182 -2.07 5.97 1.07
CA TYR A 182 -2.62 5.75 2.39
C TYR A 182 -3.19 7.07 2.90
N ALA A 183 -4.43 7.08 3.37
CA ALA A 183 -5.01 8.21 4.06
C ALA A 183 -4.88 8.05 5.57
N ARG A 184 -4.61 9.16 6.26
CA ARG A 184 -4.58 9.22 7.72
C ARG A 184 -5.88 8.67 8.29
N GLU A 185 -5.80 7.81 9.31
CA GLU A 185 -6.91 7.17 10.03
C GLU A 185 -7.80 6.20 9.23
N VAL A 186 -7.58 6.08 7.91
CA VAL A 186 -8.33 5.17 7.04
C VAL A 186 -7.45 3.99 6.61
N GLY A 187 -6.18 4.26 6.32
CA GLY A 187 -5.25 3.27 5.78
C GLY A 187 -5.16 3.33 4.25
N PRO A 188 -4.88 2.20 3.57
CA PRO A 188 -4.70 2.17 2.13
C PRO A 188 -6.01 2.47 1.38
N ILE A 189 -5.99 3.52 0.55
CA ILE A 189 -7.18 3.99 -0.19
C ILE A 189 -7.08 3.76 -1.70
N HIS A 190 -5.87 3.66 -2.24
CA HIS A 190 -5.63 3.42 -3.65
C HIS A 190 -4.36 2.61 -3.83
N ARG A 191 -4.44 1.51 -4.57
CA ARG A 191 -3.29 0.65 -4.88
C ARG A 191 -3.25 0.45 -6.37
N TRP A 192 -2.09 0.60 -6.98
CA TRP A 192 -1.91 0.18 -8.36
C TRP A 192 -0.54 -0.43 -8.58
N ARG A 193 -0.54 -1.49 -9.38
CA ARG A 193 0.66 -2.19 -9.81
C ARG A 193 0.60 -2.45 -11.30
N ARG A 194 1.74 -2.36 -11.98
CA ARG A 194 1.87 -2.71 -13.39
C ARG A 194 3.15 -3.50 -13.58
N ARG A 195 3.04 -4.64 -14.25
CA ARG A 195 4.16 -5.42 -14.72
C ARG A 195 3.98 -5.65 -16.22
N TYR A 196 4.80 -5.01 -17.04
CA TYR A 196 4.77 -5.16 -18.49
C TYR A 196 6.11 -5.61 -19.02
N VAL A 197 6.07 -6.42 -20.06
CA VAL A 197 7.19 -6.73 -20.93
C VAL A 197 6.91 -6.04 -22.25
N TYR A 198 7.83 -5.18 -22.66
CA TYR A 198 7.83 -4.50 -23.95
C TYR A 198 8.64 -5.29 -24.96
N GLY A 199 8.30 -5.11 -26.24
CA GLY A 199 8.99 -5.78 -27.32
C GLY A 199 8.47 -5.32 -28.67
N CYS A 200 8.52 -6.21 -29.64
CA CYS A 200 8.07 -5.93 -30.99
C CYS A 200 6.68 -6.52 -31.29
N PRO A 201 5.88 -5.86 -32.14
CA PRO A 201 4.66 -6.43 -32.69
C PRO A 201 4.87 -7.76 -33.44
N PRO A 202 3.85 -8.65 -33.47
CA PRO A 202 3.83 -9.78 -34.40
C PRO A 202 4.03 -9.31 -35.84
N GLY A 203 4.91 -9.98 -36.58
CA GLY A 203 5.25 -9.62 -37.96
C GLY A 203 6.33 -8.54 -38.10
N SER A 204 6.92 -8.08 -36.99
CA SER A 204 8.10 -7.21 -37.05
C SER A 204 9.29 -7.88 -37.74
N PRO A 205 10.17 -7.09 -38.38
CA PRO A 205 11.45 -7.56 -38.90
C PRO A 205 12.29 -8.30 -37.84
N ALA A 206 13.16 -9.22 -38.29
CA ALA A 206 13.98 -10.04 -37.40
C ALA A 206 14.99 -9.22 -36.57
N ASP A 207 15.36 -8.03 -37.02
CA ASP A 207 16.22 -7.07 -36.34
C ASP A 207 15.46 -6.14 -35.38
N CYS A 208 14.13 -6.29 -35.25
CA CYS A 208 13.35 -5.53 -34.29
C CYS A 208 13.66 -5.98 -32.85
N SER A 209 14.21 -5.07 -32.05
CA SER A 209 14.48 -5.30 -30.64
C SER A 209 13.37 -4.77 -29.73
N LEU A 210 12.86 -3.57 -30.00
CA LEU A 210 11.85 -2.92 -29.15
C LEU A 210 11.06 -1.87 -29.93
N VAL A 211 9.73 -1.86 -29.76
CA VAL A 211 8.90 -0.70 -30.11
C VAL A 211 8.47 -0.01 -28.80
N PRO A 212 8.88 1.24 -28.55
CA PRO A 212 8.52 1.96 -27.33
C PRO A 212 7.00 1.95 -27.08
N GLY A 213 6.61 1.50 -25.89
CA GLY A 213 5.21 1.43 -25.48
C GLY A 213 4.42 0.22 -25.99
N TYR A 214 4.98 -0.61 -26.88
CA TYR A 214 4.33 -1.84 -27.32
C TYR A 214 4.44 -2.93 -26.23
N ARG A 215 3.32 -3.21 -25.56
CA ARG A 215 3.25 -4.24 -24.51
C ARG A 215 3.14 -5.63 -25.13
N LEU A 216 4.24 -6.37 -25.19
CA LEU A 216 4.24 -7.76 -25.63
C LEU A 216 3.40 -8.63 -24.70
N ALA A 217 3.60 -8.47 -23.38
CA ALA A 217 2.83 -9.18 -22.36
C ALA A 217 2.79 -8.38 -21.05
N GLY A 218 1.89 -8.77 -20.14
CA GLY A 218 1.95 -8.31 -18.76
C GLY A 218 0.61 -8.26 -18.07
N ASN A 219 0.58 -7.62 -16.90
CA ASN A 219 -0.61 -7.46 -16.10
C ASN A 219 -0.58 -6.15 -15.31
N SER A 220 -1.76 -5.63 -15.01
CA SER A 220 -1.93 -4.51 -14.09
C SER A 220 -3.09 -4.77 -13.16
N ARG A 221 -3.03 -4.16 -11.97
CA ARG A 221 -4.16 -4.14 -11.04
C ARG A 221 -4.30 -2.75 -10.46
N VAL A 222 -5.54 -2.29 -10.36
CA VAL A 222 -5.94 -1.11 -9.61
C VAL A 222 -6.96 -1.54 -8.57
N GLU A 223 -6.75 -1.16 -7.31
CA GLU A 223 -7.67 -1.35 -6.20
C GLU A 223 -8.00 0.03 -5.65
N THR A 224 -9.28 0.41 -5.66
CA THR A 224 -9.75 1.69 -5.13
C THR A 224 -10.73 1.45 -4.00
N LEU A 225 -10.50 2.08 -2.85
CA LEU A 225 -11.39 1.97 -1.70
C LEU A 225 -12.76 2.53 -2.06
N ILE A 226 -13.80 1.77 -1.77
CA ILE A 226 -15.21 2.16 -1.96
C ILE A 226 -16.01 2.14 -0.67
N GLU A 227 -15.52 1.43 0.35
CA GLU A 227 -16.19 1.32 1.65
C GLU A 227 -15.15 0.93 2.71
N SER A 228 -15.27 1.47 3.92
CA SER A 228 -14.50 1.04 5.08
C SER A 228 -15.31 1.26 6.35
N GLY A 229 -15.09 0.43 7.34
CA GLY A 229 -15.80 0.54 8.61
C GLY A 229 -15.35 -0.50 9.62
N LYS A 230 -16.21 -0.75 10.60
CA LYS A 230 -16.04 -1.76 11.63
C LYS A 230 -17.35 -2.53 11.76
N LEU A 231 -17.25 -3.86 11.81
CA LEU A 231 -18.38 -4.74 12.07
C LEU A 231 -18.78 -4.75 13.55
#